data_AF-A0A0F8UEG7-F1
#
_entry.id   AF-A0A0F8UEG7-F1
#
_cell.length_a   1.000
_cell.length_b   1.000
_cell.length_c   1.000
_cell.angle_alpha   90.00
_cell.angle_beta   90.00
_cell.angle_gamma   90.00
#
_symmetry.space_group_name_H-M   'P 1'
#
loop_
_entity.id
_entity.type
_entity.pdbx_description
1 polymer ?
#
loop_
_entity_poly.entity_id
_entity_poly.type
_entity_poly.pdbx_seq_one_letter_code
_entity_poly.pdbx_strand_id
1 'polypeptide(L)'
;MGAHSAIWQGYVDSSLMGSGQFDKAAILSHDFSGVEASSPGFTISQEEITGLAAAFRDTGYAMQHGFHIGGEKFLAIKADERSLYGKKGKEGAIVVRAVSCIMVGHHTEAVQTTNAAAAIEKGTLDIGSHHGDVTRELADCEEEIAEEDEEAVELDQEARERPAQEDEEDSANKGSGAFEFLAAREESERFFKADYQSQPDEEQDLEVG
;
A
#
# COMPACT_ATOMS: atom_id res chain seq x y z
N MET A 1 1.76 -13.92 -4.70
CA MET A 1 2.68 -13.62 -3.58
C MET A 1 4.02 -14.23 -3.96
N GLY A 2 5.04 -13.41 -4.20
CA GLY A 2 6.39 -13.89 -4.49
C GLY A 2 7.04 -14.52 -3.25
N ALA A 3 8.10 -15.30 -3.44
CA ALA A 3 8.82 -16.00 -2.36
C ALA A 3 9.22 -15.09 -1.18
N HIS A 4 9.53 -13.82 -1.47
CA HIS A 4 9.85 -12.79 -0.47
C HIS A 4 8.73 -12.59 0.57
N SER A 5 7.46 -12.51 0.13
CA SER A 5 6.32 -12.30 1.02
C SER A 5 6.05 -13.52 1.92
N ALA A 6 6.35 -14.74 1.45
CA ALA A 6 6.19 -15.96 2.27
C ALA A 6 7.18 -16.01 3.44
N ILE A 7 8.42 -15.56 3.24
CA ILE A 7 9.44 -15.46 4.29
C ILE A 7 8.99 -14.44 5.34
N TRP A 8 8.55 -13.26 4.91
CA TRP A 8 8.08 -12.22 5.84
C TRP A 8 6.85 -12.65 6.62
N GLN A 9 5.93 -13.39 6.00
CA GLN A 9 4.78 -13.94 6.71
C GLN A 9 5.22 -14.91 7.83
N GLY A 10 6.22 -15.76 7.58
CA GLY A 10 6.80 -16.63 8.60
C GLY A 10 7.35 -15.87 9.82
N TYR A 11 7.98 -14.71 9.60
CA TYR A 11 8.45 -13.82 10.68
C TYR A 11 7.30 -13.16 11.45
N VAL A 12 6.26 -12.69 10.75
CA VAL A 12 5.07 -12.14 11.40
C VAL A 12 4.44 -13.19 12.32
N ASP A 13 4.24 -14.40 11.82
CA ASP A 13 3.52 -15.44 12.56
C ASP A 13 4.37 -16.00 13.71
N SER A 14 5.66 -16.27 13.48
CA SER A 14 6.51 -16.97 14.46
C SER A 14 7.22 -16.02 15.43
N SER A 15 7.79 -14.92 14.94
CA SER A 15 8.61 -14.03 15.77
C SER A 15 7.76 -12.95 16.43
N LEU A 16 6.88 -12.29 15.67
CA LEU A 16 6.04 -11.22 16.22
C LEU A 16 4.84 -11.78 16.98
N MET A 17 3.91 -12.43 16.28
CA MET A 17 2.70 -12.99 16.90
C MET A 17 3.06 -14.10 17.90
N GLY A 18 4.03 -14.96 17.58
CA GLY A 18 4.52 -16.01 18.48
C GLY A 18 5.18 -15.52 19.78
N SER A 19 5.56 -14.23 19.88
CA SER A 19 6.06 -13.64 21.14
C SER A 19 4.98 -13.49 22.23
N GLY A 20 3.70 -13.53 21.84
CA GLY A 20 2.58 -13.27 22.72
C GLY A 20 2.48 -11.83 23.23
N GLN A 21 3.28 -10.90 22.70
CA GLN A 21 3.23 -9.48 23.08
C GLN A 21 2.35 -8.64 22.15
N PHE A 22 1.96 -9.16 21.00
CA PHE A 22 1.23 -8.43 19.97
C PHE A 22 -0.08 -9.15 19.61
N ASP A 23 -1.17 -8.39 19.45
CA ASP A 23 -2.42 -8.87 18.88
C ASP A 23 -2.52 -8.64 17.37
N LYS A 24 -1.77 -7.67 16.86
CA LYS A 24 -1.61 -7.41 15.43
C LYS A 24 -0.17 -7.07 15.11
N ALA A 25 0.33 -7.55 13.99
CA ALA A 25 1.69 -7.29 13.56
C ALA A 25 1.81 -7.26 12.04
N ALA A 26 2.75 -6.47 11.52
CA ALA A 26 3.04 -6.40 10.10
C ALA A 26 4.52 -6.13 9.85
N ILE A 27 4.97 -6.48 8.65
CA ILE A 27 6.27 -6.12 8.10
C ILE A 27 6.03 -5.29 6.84
N LEU A 28 6.64 -4.12 6.79
CA LEU A 28 6.63 -3.22 5.64
C LEU A 28 7.97 -3.28 4.92
N SER A 29 7.95 -2.92 3.65
CA SER A 29 9.16 -2.75 2.83
C SER A 29 10.06 -1.67 3.43
N HIS A 30 11.38 -1.85 3.37
CA HIS A 30 12.35 -0.91 3.98
C HIS A 30 12.26 0.52 3.40
N ASP A 31 11.81 0.64 2.16
CA ASP A 31 11.64 1.89 1.43
C ASP A 31 10.25 2.53 1.59
N PHE A 32 9.39 1.96 2.45
CA PHE A 32 8.00 2.39 2.63
C PHE A 32 7.14 2.27 1.36
N SER A 33 7.49 1.34 0.45
CA SER A 33 6.69 1.09 -0.77
C SER A 33 5.38 0.35 -0.49
N GLY A 34 5.34 -0.55 0.49
CA GLY A 34 4.12 -1.29 0.83
C GLY A 34 4.22 -2.20 2.04
N VAL A 35 3.19 -3.05 2.20
CA VAL A 35 3.11 -4.11 3.21
C VAL A 35 3.62 -5.41 2.58
N GLU A 36 4.62 -6.05 3.19
CA GLU A 36 5.16 -7.34 2.75
C GLU A 36 4.43 -8.53 3.38
N ALA A 37 4.02 -8.36 4.64
CA ALA A 37 3.30 -9.36 5.41
C ALA A 37 2.50 -8.72 6.56
N SER A 38 1.40 -9.34 6.98
CA SER A 38 0.54 -8.86 8.06
C SER A 38 -0.22 -9.99 8.75
N SER A 39 -0.49 -9.84 10.04
CA SER A 39 -1.39 -10.72 10.77
C SER A 39 -2.84 -10.59 10.25
N PRO A 40 -3.68 -11.63 10.37
CA PRO A 40 -5.07 -11.57 9.90
C PRO A 40 -5.85 -10.37 10.46
N GLY A 41 -6.55 -9.65 9.58
CA GLY A 41 -7.37 -8.49 9.96
C GLY A 41 -6.59 -7.22 10.30
N PHE A 42 -5.26 -7.21 10.11
CA PHE A 42 -4.45 -6.02 10.28
C PHE A 42 -4.06 -5.44 8.92
N THR A 43 -4.62 -4.28 8.59
CA THR A 43 -4.37 -3.59 7.33
C THR A 43 -3.79 -2.23 7.63
N ILE A 44 -2.68 -1.92 6.95
CA ILE A 44 -2.04 -0.61 7.00
C ILE A 44 -2.17 0.01 5.61
N SER A 45 -2.77 1.19 5.54
CA SER A 45 -2.99 1.90 4.30
C SER A 45 -1.70 2.56 3.79
N GLN A 46 -1.63 2.85 2.49
CA GLN A 46 -0.47 3.54 1.91
C GLN A 46 -0.28 4.95 2.49
N GLU A 47 -1.36 5.62 2.88
CA GLU A 47 -1.31 6.92 3.56
C GLU A 47 -0.62 6.81 4.92
N GLU A 48 -0.92 5.77 5.70
CA GLU A 48 -0.26 5.51 6.97
C GLU A 48 1.22 5.17 6.79
N ILE A 49 1.57 4.36 5.79
CA ILE A 49 2.97 4.04 5.46
C ILE A 49 3.74 5.31 5.12
N THR A 50 3.16 6.20 4.32
CA THR A 50 3.74 7.50 3.97
C THR A 50 3.88 8.40 5.21
N GLY A 51 2.87 8.38 6.09
CA GLY A 51 2.89 9.08 7.37
C GLY A 51 3.99 8.59 8.30
N LEU A 52 4.23 7.27 8.35
CA LEU A 52 5.36 6.70 9.09
C LEU A 52 6.70 7.15 8.51
N ALA A 53 6.85 7.16 7.18
CA ALA A 53 8.06 7.66 6.53
C ALA A 53 8.33 9.14 6.85
N ALA A 54 7.28 9.95 7.00
CA ALA A 54 7.39 11.33 7.46
C ALA A 54 7.75 11.41 8.95
N ALA A 55 7.14 10.59 9.80
CA ALA A 55 7.42 10.55 11.24
C ALA A 55 8.87 10.15 11.57
N PHE A 56 9.47 9.25 10.78
CA PHE A 56 10.90 8.92 10.92
C PHE A 56 11.84 10.01 10.40
N ARG A 57 11.37 10.91 9.51
CA ARG A 57 12.13 12.06 9.02
C ARG A 57 12.07 13.26 9.96
N ASP A 58 10.92 13.48 10.60
CA ASP A 58 10.72 14.55 11.58
C ASP A 58 10.19 13.97 12.90
N THR A 59 11.11 13.49 13.72
CA THR A 59 10.80 12.89 15.02
C THR A 59 10.21 13.90 16.00
N GLY A 60 10.57 15.18 15.88
CA GLY A 60 10.01 16.27 16.70
C GLY A 60 8.54 16.49 16.41
N TYR A 61 8.15 16.48 15.12
CA TYR A 61 6.75 16.51 14.72
C TYR A 61 6.00 15.26 15.16
N ALA A 62 6.60 14.07 14.99
CA ALA A 62 6.01 12.81 15.43
C ALA A 62 5.73 12.78 16.93
N MET A 63 6.66 13.28 17.77
CA MET A 63 6.46 13.41 19.22
C MET A 63 5.28 14.32 19.58
N GLN A 64 5.05 15.38 18.81
CA GLN A 64 3.98 16.35 19.09
C GLN A 64 2.61 15.88 18.56
N HIS A 65 2.57 15.28 17.37
CA HIS A 65 1.34 15.00 16.66
C HIS A 65 0.94 13.52 16.65
N GLY A 66 1.86 12.62 17.00
CA GLY A 66 1.66 11.17 16.90
C GLY A 66 1.75 10.63 15.48
N PHE A 67 1.37 9.37 15.31
CA PHE A 67 1.34 8.67 14.03
C PHE A 67 0.12 7.74 13.95
N HIS A 68 -0.21 7.25 12.75
CA HIS A 68 -1.37 6.40 12.51
C HIS A 68 -0.95 5.01 12.03
N ILE A 69 -1.61 3.98 12.56
CA ILE A 69 -1.45 2.58 12.16
C ILE A 69 -2.79 1.86 12.31
N GLY A 70 -3.20 1.09 11.31
CA GLY A 70 -4.41 0.26 11.40
C GLY A 70 -5.70 1.07 11.53
N GLY A 71 -5.73 2.30 11.02
CA GLY A 71 -6.83 3.25 11.15
C GLY A 71 -6.85 3.98 12.50
N GLU A 72 -5.85 3.79 13.36
CA GLU A 72 -5.83 4.30 14.73
C GLU A 72 -4.66 5.27 14.95
N LYS A 73 -4.93 6.38 15.64
CA LYS A 73 -3.93 7.37 16.02
C LYS A 73 -3.27 7.00 17.34
N PHE A 74 -1.95 6.99 17.38
CA PHE A 74 -1.14 6.78 18.57
C PHE A 74 -0.35 8.05 18.92
N LEU A 75 -0.37 8.45 20.18
CA LEU A 75 0.49 9.52 20.69
C LEU A 75 1.89 8.97 20.91
N ALA A 76 2.88 9.56 20.26
CA ALA A 76 4.26 9.11 20.37
C ALA A 76 4.79 9.37 21.79
N ILE A 77 5.40 8.35 22.37
CA ILE A 77 6.14 8.40 23.64
C ILE A 77 7.65 8.25 23.41
N LYS A 78 8.04 7.83 22.21
CA LYS A 78 9.42 7.77 21.72
C LYS A 78 9.40 7.97 20.22
N ALA A 79 10.29 8.80 19.71
CA ALA A 79 10.54 8.94 18.29
C ALA A 79 12.03 9.22 18.04
N ASP A 80 12.70 8.23 17.48
CA ASP A 80 14.10 8.28 17.08
C ASP A 80 14.21 7.83 15.62
N GLU A 81 15.41 7.89 15.04
CA GLU A 81 15.67 7.51 13.65
C GLU A 81 15.28 6.08 13.29
N ARG A 82 15.29 5.17 14.30
CA ARG A 82 14.98 3.75 14.12
C ARG A 82 13.72 3.27 14.83
N SER A 83 13.19 4.02 15.79
CA SER A 83 12.13 3.52 16.67
C SER A 83 11.05 4.59 16.87
N LEU A 84 9.79 4.22 16.61
CA LEU A 84 8.60 5.00 16.96
C LEU A 84 7.72 4.17 17.89
N TYR A 85 7.54 4.64 19.13
CA TYR A 85 6.64 3.99 20.09
C TYR A 85 5.48 4.93 20.37
N GLY A 86 4.27 4.41 20.22
CA GLY A 86 3.04 5.18 20.39
C GLY A 86 2.10 4.52 21.38
N LYS A 87 1.27 5.32 22.04
CA LYS A 87 0.22 4.85 22.94
C LYS A 87 -1.14 5.43 22.58
N LYS A 88 -2.16 4.60 22.78
CA LYS A 88 -3.57 4.98 22.72
C LYS A 88 -4.25 4.45 23.98
N GLY A 89 -4.36 5.31 24.99
CA GLY A 89 -4.80 4.87 26.32
C GLY A 89 -3.86 3.81 26.91
N LYS A 90 -4.35 2.58 27.04
CA LYS A 90 -3.56 1.44 27.54
C LYS A 90 -2.96 0.57 26.44
N GLU A 91 -3.43 0.74 25.20
CA GLU A 91 -2.92 0.07 24.02
C GLU A 91 -1.70 0.83 23.48
N GLY A 92 -0.94 0.19 22.59
CA GLY A 92 0.21 0.82 21.98
C GLY A 92 0.65 0.18 20.68
N ALA A 93 1.38 0.96 19.90
CA ALA A 93 1.98 0.55 18.65
C ALA A 93 3.49 0.78 18.72
N ILE A 94 4.25 -0.21 18.28
CA ILE A 94 5.71 -0.16 18.19
C ILE A 94 6.10 -0.33 16.72
N VAL A 95 6.90 0.60 16.22
CA VAL A 95 7.45 0.56 14.87
C VAL A 95 8.96 0.65 14.95
N VAL A 96 9.65 -0.30 14.34
CA VAL A 96 11.12 -0.37 14.35
C VAL A 96 11.63 -0.55 12.92
N ARG A 97 12.57 0.31 12.50
CA ARG A 97 13.30 0.15 11.24
C ARG A 97 14.45 -0.83 11.44
N ALA A 98 14.38 -1.95 10.73
CA ALA A 98 15.47 -2.90 10.58
C ALA A 98 16.35 -2.53 9.38
N VAL A 99 17.39 -3.34 9.12
CA VAL A 99 18.28 -3.15 7.97
C VAL A 99 17.57 -3.38 6.64
N SER A 100 16.62 -4.31 6.59
CA SER A 100 15.97 -4.75 5.35
C SER A 100 14.45 -4.65 5.35
N CYS A 101 13.84 -4.25 6.46
CA CYS A 101 12.39 -4.08 6.55
C CYS A 101 12.01 -3.13 7.69
N ILE A 102 10.72 -2.91 7.86
CA ILE A 102 10.17 -2.14 8.98
C ILE A 102 9.16 -3.02 9.69
N MET A 103 9.37 -3.25 10.97
CA MET A 103 8.51 -4.08 11.80
C MET A 103 7.48 -3.20 12.51
N VAL A 104 6.23 -3.63 12.50
CA VAL A 104 5.10 -2.98 13.17
C VAL A 104 4.44 -3.99 14.10
N GLY A 105 4.21 -3.61 15.35
CA GLY A 105 3.49 -4.42 16.32
C GLY A 105 2.51 -3.57 17.13
N HIS A 106 1.25 -4.00 17.19
CA HIS A 106 0.23 -3.46 18.07
C HIS A 106 0.04 -4.38 19.27
N HIS A 107 -0.10 -3.79 20.46
CA HIS A 107 -0.38 -4.51 21.68
C HIS A 107 -1.63 -3.95 22.37
N THR A 108 -2.42 -4.84 22.96
CA THR A 108 -3.60 -4.48 23.75
C THR A 108 -3.24 -3.98 25.16
N GLU A 109 -4.25 -3.62 25.95
CA GLU A 109 -4.07 -3.25 27.36
C GLU A 109 -3.49 -4.36 28.27
N ALA A 110 -3.51 -5.61 27.81
CA ALA A 110 -2.97 -6.76 28.56
C ALA A 110 -1.43 -6.78 28.59
N VAL A 111 -0.79 -6.02 27.70
CA VAL A 111 0.67 -6.01 27.51
C VAL A 111 1.23 -4.63 27.86
N GLN A 112 2.36 -4.63 28.55
CA GLN A 112 3.09 -3.39 28.79
C GLN A 112 3.91 -3.02 27.55
N THR A 113 3.86 -1.74 27.18
CA THR A 113 4.59 -1.20 26.01
C THR A 113 6.09 -1.52 26.04
N THR A 114 6.70 -1.56 27.23
CA THR A 114 8.11 -1.94 27.39
C THR A 114 8.39 -3.40 26.98
N ASN A 115 7.48 -4.33 27.30
CA ASN A 115 7.64 -5.74 26.93
C ASN A 115 7.43 -5.94 25.42
N ALA A 116 6.43 -5.26 24.85
CA ALA A 116 6.23 -5.22 23.41
C ALA A 116 7.47 -4.66 22.69
N ALA A 117 8.02 -3.54 23.16
CA ALA A 117 9.24 -2.96 22.60
C ALA A 117 10.43 -3.93 22.67
N ALA A 118 10.64 -4.63 23.81
CA ALA A 118 11.71 -5.61 23.92
C ALA A 118 11.55 -6.79 22.93
N ALA A 119 10.33 -7.26 22.69
CA ALA A 119 10.06 -8.38 21.80
C ALA A 119 10.33 -8.03 20.32
N ILE A 120 9.89 -6.87 19.84
CA ILE A 120 10.12 -6.45 18.44
C ILE A 120 11.55 -6.02 18.17
N GLU A 121 12.22 -5.37 19.14
CA GLU A 121 13.65 -5.06 19.02
C GLU A 121 14.49 -6.35 18.97
N LYS A 122 14.10 -7.40 19.72
CA LYS A 122 14.70 -8.73 19.56
C LYS A 122 14.48 -9.29 18.16
N GLY A 123 13.24 -9.26 17.64
CA GLY A 123 12.94 -9.73 16.29
C GLY A 123 13.73 -8.99 15.20
N THR A 124 13.95 -7.68 15.40
CA THR A 124 14.75 -6.83 14.51
C THR A 124 16.21 -7.31 14.44
N LEU A 125 16.79 -7.70 15.58
CA LEU A 125 18.16 -8.23 15.66
C LEU A 125 18.30 -9.60 14.97
N ASP A 126 17.29 -10.46 15.12
CA ASP A 126 17.26 -11.80 14.52
C ASP A 126 17.29 -11.69 12.97
N ILE A 127 16.54 -10.75 12.39
CA ILE A 127 16.55 -10.49 10.92
C ILE A 127 17.93 -10.06 10.45
N GLY A 128 18.60 -9.16 11.17
CA GLY A 128 19.94 -8.68 10.80
C GLY A 128 21.02 -9.77 10.76
N SER A 129 20.82 -10.88 11.48
CA SER A 129 21.77 -12.00 11.52
C SER A 129 21.57 -13.01 10.38
N HIS A 130 20.33 -13.16 9.87
CA HIS A 130 20.00 -14.13 8.81
C HIS A 130 19.93 -13.50 7.41
N HIS A 131 19.68 -12.19 7.31
CA HIS A 131 19.43 -11.55 6.02
C HIS A 131 20.67 -11.47 5.10
N GLY A 132 21.89 -11.61 5.63
CA GLY A 132 23.10 -11.69 4.80
C GLY A 132 23.16 -12.93 3.90
N ASP A 133 22.40 -13.98 4.24
CA ASP A 133 22.33 -15.25 3.49
C ASP A 133 21.13 -15.23 2.52
N VAL A 134 19.97 -14.72 2.98
CA VAL A 134 18.72 -14.68 2.19
C VAL A 134 18.79 -13.70 1.01
N THR A 135 19.48 -12.57 1.12
CA THR A 135 19.66 -11.65 -0.04
C THR A 135 20.52 -12.24 -1.15
N ARG A 136 21.40 -13.19 -0.82
CA ARG A 136 22.26 -13.83 -1.81
C ARG A 136 21.49 -14.89 -2.59
N GLU A 137 20.63 -15.64 -1.90
CA GLU A 137 19.80 -16.69 -2.52
C GLU A 137 18.68 -16.11 -3.40
N LEU A 138 18.15 -14.92 -3.09
CA LEU A 138 17.12 -14.25 -3.89
C LEU A 138 17.68 -13.49 -5.11
N ALA A 139 18.91 -12.98 -5.03
CA ALA A 139 19.56 -12.35 -6.18
C ALA A 139 19.88 -13.36 -7.30
N ASP A 140 20.07 -14.63 -6.96
CA ASP A 140 20.31 -15.73 -7.92
C ASP A 140 19.01 -16.22 -8.60
N CYS A 141 17.82 -15.77 -8.15
CA CYS A 141 16.52 -16.14 -8.75
C CYS A 141 15.99 -15.13 -9.78
N GLU A 142 16.49 -13.89 -9.83
CA GLU A 142 15.96 -12.83 -10.72
C GLU A 142 16.48 -12.92 -12.17
N GLU A 143 17.43 -13.83 -12.49
CA GLU A 143 18.00 -13.96 -13.84
C GLU A 143 17.27 -15.00 -14.72
N GLU A 144 16.33 -15.80 -14.19
CA GLU A 144 15.67 -16.91 -14.91
C GLU A 144 14.20 -16.66 -15.32
N ILE A 145 13.71 -15.41 -15.31
CA ILE A 145 12.32 -15.09 -15.74
C ILE A 145 12.30 -13.98 -16.81
N ALA A 146 13.15 -14.10 -17.82
CA ALA A 146 13.20 -13.11 -18.88
C ALA A 146 13.43 -13.70 -20.29
N GLU A 147 12.88 -14.88 -20.65
CA GLU A 147 12.96 -15.36 -22.05
C GLU A 147 11.74 -16.14 -22.58
N GLU A 148 10.49 -15.89 -22.14
CA GLU A 148 9.32 -16.46 -22.83
C GLU A 148 8.09 -15.51 -22.82
N ASP A 149 8.14 -14.38 -23.53
CA ASP A 149 6.92 -13.66 -23.94
C ASP A 149 7.20 -12.65 -25.08
N GLU A 150 7.70 -13.13 -26.22
CA GLU A 150 7.62 -12.41 -27.50
C GLU A 150 7.27 -13.37 -28.65
N GLU A 151 6.04 -13.91 -28.69
CA GLU A 151 5.49 -14.36 -29.98
C GLU A 151 3.94 -14.40 -29.99
N ALA A 152 3.31 -13.25 -30.20
CA ALA A 152 1.91 -13.19 -30.63
C ALA A 152 1.63 -11.93 -31.46
N VAL A 153 2.29 -11.81 -32.62
CA VAL A 153 1.87 -10.91 -33.71
C VAL A 153 2.22 -11.55 -35.06
N GLU A 154 1.49 -12.59 -35.43
CA GLU A 154 1.45 -13.01 -36.83
C GLU A 154 0.40 -12.17 -37.58
N LEU A 155 0.93 -11.18 -38.30
CA LEU A 155 0.29 -10.38 -39.32
C LEU A 155 -0.05 -11.25 -40.53
N ASP A 156 -1.35 -11.49 -40.74
CA ASP A 156 -1.82 -12.18 -41.93
C ASP A 156 -1.99 -11.18 -43.10
N GLN A 157 -0.97 -11.06 -43.96
CA GLN A 157 -1.10 -10.44 -45.28
C GLN A 157 -0.32 -11.19 -46.38
N GLU A 158 -1.13 -11.79 -47.27
CA GLU A 158 -1.03 -11.70 -48.73
C GLU A 158 -0.06 -12.63 -49.48
N ALA A 159 -0.60 -13.74 -50.03
CA ALA A 159 -0.10 -14.33 -51.27
C ALA A 159 -1.21 -14.98 -52.11
N ARG A 160 -1.64 -14.18 -53.07
CA ARG A 160 -2.31 -14.45 -54.34
C ARG A 160 -1.77 -15.69 -55.09
N GLU A 161 -2.67 -16.59 -55.52
CA GLU A 161 -2.53 -17.35 -56.78
C GLU A 161 -3.92 -17.86 -57.27
N ARG A 162 -4.31 -17.48 -58.49
CA ARG A 162 -5.43 -18.04 -59.29
C ARG A 162 -4.89 -19.25 -60.09
N PRO A 163 -5.68 -20.14 -60.77
CA PRO A 163 -7.10 -20.09 -61.14
C PRO A 163 -7.89 -21.43 -61.04
N ALA A 164 -9.19 -21.42 -61.38
CA ALA A 164 -9.91 -22.37 -62.27
C ALA A 164 -11.31 -22.80 -61.76
N GLN A 165 -12.26 -22.72 -62.71
CA GLN A 165 -13.49 -23.55 -62.89
C GLN A 165 -14.67 -23.35 -61.93
N GLU A 166 -15.78 -22.75 -62.40
CA GLU A 166 -16.89 -23.31 -63.21
C GLU A 166 -18.01 -23.82 -62.31
N ASP A 167 -19.19 -23.21 -62.49
CA ASP A 167 -20.55 -23.76 -62.39
C ASP A 167 -20.94 -24.47 -61.07
N GLU A 168 -22.02 -24.14 -60.36
CA GLU A 168 -23.43 -24.19 -60.75
C GLU A 168 -24.28 -23.77 -59.53
N GLU A 169 -25.46 -23.17 -59.79
CA GLU A 169 -26.72 -23.21 -59.01
C GLU A 169 -26.77 -22.88 -57.51
N ASP A 170 -27.89 -22.49 -56.91
CA ASP A 170 -29.06 -21.68 -57.25
C ASP A 170 -29.74 -21.43 -55.88
N SER A 171 -30.50 -20.35 -55.81
CA SER A 171 -31.65 -20.13 -54.93
C SER A 171 -31.47 -19.66 -53.48
N ALA A 172 -31.97 -18.43 -53.31
CA ALA A 172 -32.92 -17.98 -52.28
C ALA A 172 -32.38 -17.87 -50.84
N ASN A 173 -32.47 -16.73 -50.16
CA ASN A 173 -33.72 -15.99 -49.95
C ASN A 173 -33.42 -14.53 -49.53
N LYS A 174 -33.97 -13.57 -50.29
CA LYS A 174 -34.15 -12.17 -49.88
C LYS A 174 -35.12 -12.15 -48.68
N GLY A 175 -34.93 -11.40 -47.61
CA GLY A 175 -34.46 -10.04 -47.54
C GLY A 175 -35.38 -9.28 -46.57
N SER A 176 -35.16 -7.98 -46.53
CA SER A 176 -35.88 -6.98 -45.74
C SER A 176 -35.39 -6.91 -44.28
N GLY A 177 -34.54 -5.96 -43.93
CA GLY A 177 -34.75 -4.52 -44.15
C GLY A 177 -35.40 -3.98 -42.87
N ALA A 178 -34.59 -3.44 -41.97
CA ALA A 178 -34.29 -2.01 -41.87
C ALA A 178 -35.49 -1.23 -41.35
N PHE A 179 -35.43 -0.80 -40.08
CA PHE A 179 -36.11 0.39 -39.53
C PHE A 179 -35.40 0.66 -38.18
N GLU A 180 -34.62 1.74 -38.08
CA GLU A 180 -35.08 3.04 -37.57
C GLU A 180 -35.12 3.07 -36.04
N PHE A 181 -34.23 3.86 -35.42
CA PHE A 181 -34.68 4.87 -34.45
C PHE A 181 -33.57 5.89 -34.16
N LEU A 182 -33.84 7.14 -34.55
CA LEU A 182 -33.16 8.35 -34.10
C LEU A 182 -34.08 9.00 -33.06
N ALA A 183 -33.54 9.36 -31.89
CA ALA A 183 -33.90 10.53 -31.06
C ALA A 183 -33.84 10.23 -29.54
N ALA A 184 -33.03 11.03 -28.84
CA ALA A 184 -33.27 11.67 -27.53
C ALA A 184 -31.91 11.90 -26.84
N ARG A 185 -31.61 12.94 -26.05
CA ARG A 185 -32.09 14.29 -25.70
C ARG A 185 -31.49 14.58 -24.30
N GLU A 186 -31.06 15.83 -24.07
CA GLU A 186 -30.76 16.51 -22.77
C GLU A 186 -29.54 16.02 -21.95
N GLU A 187 -28.53 16.86 -21.71
CA GLU A 187 -28.44 17.99 -20.74
C GLU A 187 -28.50 17.56 -19.25
N SER A 188 -27.36 17.66 -18.55
CA SER A 188 -27.31 18.49 -17.32
C SER A 188 -25.88 18.93 -16.99
N GLU A 189 -25.78 20.24 -16.86
CA GLU A 189 -24.69 21.10 -16.42
C GLU A 189 -24.21 20.74 -14.99
N ARG A 190 -22.90 20.72 -14.68
CA ARG A 190 -22.03 21.87 -14.36
C ARG A 190 -22.54 22.71 -13.18
N PHE A 191 -22.19 22.38 -11.93
CA PHE A 191 -22.15 23.38 -10.85
C PHE A 191 -21.42 22.89 -9.59
N PHE A 192 -20.19 23.35 -9.33
CA PHE A 192 -19.81 23.93 -8.03
C PHE A 192 -18.43 24.60 -8.11
N LYS A 193 -18.44 25.91 -8.40
CA LYS A 193 -17.39 26.84 -7.99
C LYS A 193 -18.11 27.82 -7.08
N ALA A 194 -17.76 27.85 -5.80
CA ALA A 194 -18.28 28.83 -4.87
C ALA A 194 -17.10 29.49 -4.16
N ASP A 195 -16.81 30.71 -4.62
CA ASP A 195 -16.06 31.74 -3.94
C ASP A 195 -16.59 31.95 -2.51
N TYR A 196 -15.66 32.06 -1.56
CA TYR A 196 -15.92 32.57 -0.22
C TYR A 196 -15.23 33.92 -0.09
N GLN A 197 -16.01 34.99 -0.20
CA GLN A 197 -15.57 36.36 0.05
C GLN A 197 -16.61 37.06 0.92
N SER A 198 -16.18 37.53 2.09
CA SER A 198 -16.77 38.59 2.95
C SER A 198 -15.92 38.69 4.22
N GLN A 199 -15.54 39.82 4.81
CA GLN A 199 -15.25 41.21 4.46
C GLN A 199 -14.55 41.80 5.74
N PRO A 200 -13.90 42.97 5.70
CA PRO A 200 -13.18 43.56 6.83
C PRO A 200 -14.09 44.49 7.67
N ASP A 201 -13.90 44.55 8.99
CA ASP A 201 -14.50 45.56 9.85
C ASP A 201 -13.46 46.20 10.80
N GLU A 202 -13.21 47.47 10.46
CA GLU A 202 -12.84 48.68 11.21
C GLU A 202 -12.40 48.70 12.69
N GLU A 203 -11.42 49.60 12.89
CA GLU A 203 -10.95 50.28 14.09
C GLU A 203 -12.04 50.73 15.07
N GLN A 204 -11.71 50.66 16.38
CA GLN A 204 -12.22 51.60 17.37
C GLN A 204 -11.07 52.11 18.25
N ASP A 205 -11.02 53.44 18.33
CA ASP A 205 -10.18 54.27 19.16
C ASP A 205 -10.25 53.94 20.65
N LEU A 206 -9.10 53.95 21.33
CA LEU A 206 -9.01 54.16 22.77
C LEU A 206 -7.93 55.19 23.07
N GLU A 207 -8.39 56.42 23.22
CA GLU A 207 -7.69 57.55 23.84
C GLU A 207 -7.56 57.26 25.35
N VAL A 208 -6.33 57.29 25.88
CA VAL A 208 -6.08 57.35 27.33
C VAL A 208 -5.11 58.51 27.55
N GLY A 209 -5.55 59.48 28.35
CA GLY A 209 -4.81 60.68 28.73
C GLY A 209 -3.73 60.48 29.78
#